data_AF-A0A353NNF6-F1
#
_entry.id   AF-A0A353NNF6-F1
#
_cell.length_a   1.000
_cell.length_b   1.000
_cell.length_c   1.000
_cell.angle_alpha   90.00
_cell.angle_beta   90.00
_cell.angle_gamma   90.00
#
_symmetry.space_group_name_H-M   'P 1'
#
loop_
_entity.id
_entity.type
_entity.pdbx_description
1 polymer ?
#
loop_
_entity_poly.entity_id
_entity_poly.type
_entity_poly.pdbx_seq_one_letter_code
_entity_poly.pdbx_strand_id
1 'polypeptide(L)'
;MRDNSIGIGLLGLGTIGTGVYKLLRENASWISQRAGNKLVIKKVLERDQEKALQLGVPSEELANNIEEVLADPEVQIVVELLGGMEPARTYIHDALSRGKHVVTANKDVVSTHGKELFEAADAGKADLYFEASVGGGIPIIRALKESLGANKIENVIGIVNGTTNYILTRMSEENIGFSTVLQAAQDAGYAEADPIADIEGHDAARKIAILASIAFNSRVTPADVFVEGITKITTEDINYARELGYVIKLLAIARECNEGIEVRVHPAFLPQNHPLAAVKGVFNAIYICGDAVGETMFYGQGAGAMPTASAVVGDLMEIVRNLESGSISRLPCSCYLDEEILSIGQVSTKYYLRLIVKDKPGVMASITGILGNHQVSIGSMIQK
;
A
#
# COMPACT_ATOMS: atom_id res chain seq x y z
N MET A 1 31.45 22.61 -9.44
CA MET A 1 30.68 21.48 -8.86
C MET A 1 31.47 20.23 -9.19
N ARG A 2 31.78 19.36 -8.21
CA ARG A 2 32.40 18.07 -8.56
C ARG A 2 31.41 17.34 -9.46
N ASP A 3 31.93 16.70 -10.51
CA ASP A 3 31.19 15.93 -11.52
C ASP A 3 30.67 14.61 -10.91
N ASN A 4 30.04 14.69 -9.75
CA ASN A 4 29.62 13.53 -8.97
C ASN A 4 28.26 13.08 -9.48
N SER A 5 28.25 11.99 -10.24
CA SER A 5 27.02 11.30 -10.62
C SER A 5 26.79 10.11 -9.71
N ILE A 6 25.53 9.85 -9.37
CA ILE A 6 25.08 8.67 -8.65
C ILE A 6 24.47 7.72 -9.68
N GLY A 7 25.05 6.54 -9.80
CA GLY A 7 24.61 5.50 -10.72
C GLY A 7 23.51 4.63 -10.15
N ILE A 8 22.55 4.32 -11.01
CA ILE A 8 21.35 3.55 -10.71
C ILE A 8 21.38 2.24 -11.51
N GLY A 9 21.11 1.13 -10.82
CA GLY A 9 20.74 -0.15 -11.41
C GLY A 9 19.22 -0.33 -11.35
N LEU A 10 18.55 -0.40 -12.50
CA LEU A 10 17.10 -0.55 -12.58
C LEU A 10 16.74 -2.03 -12.85
N LEU A 11 16.01 -2.64 -11.92
CA LEU A 11 15.52 -4.02 -12.06
C LEU A 11 14.04 -4.00 -12.44
N GLY A 12 13.75 -4.37 -13.67
CA GLY A 12 12.41 -4.37 -14.24
C GLY A 12 12.07 -3.05 -14.96
N LEU A 13 11.62 -3.19 -16.20
CA LEU A 13 11.18 -2.14 -17.11
C LEU A 13 9.72 -2.41 -17.55
N GLY A 14 8.90 -2.84 -16.59
CA GLY A 14 7.45 -2.91 -16.71
C GLY A 14 6.79 -1.53 -16.77
N THR A 15 5.49 -1.46 -16.46
CA THR A 15 4.73 -0.19 -16.47
C THR A 15 5.35 0.87 -15.56
N ILE A 16 5.71 0.50 -14.32
CA ILE A 16 6.33 1.43 -13.35
C ILE A 16 7.78 1.73 -13.74
N GLY A 17 8.58 0.72 -14.08
CA GLY A 17 9.99 0.90 -14.49
C GLY A 17 10.14 1.80 -15.71
N THR A 18 9.25 1.68 -16.70
CA THR A 18 9.19 2.60 -17.85
C THR A 18 8.87 4.03 -17.40
N GLY A 19 7.95 4.21 -16.45
CA GLY A 19 7.63 5.50 -15.86
C GLY A 19 8.83 6.14 -15.16
N VAL A 20 9.58 5.36 -14.37
CA VAL A 20 10.80 5.81 -13.68
C VAL A 20 11.89 6.19 -14.69
N TYR A 21 12.13 5.34 -15.69
CA TYR A 21 13.10 5.58 -16.76
C TYR A 21 12.82 6.90 -17.50
N LYS A 22 11.56 7.12 -17.92
CA LYS A 22 11.15 8.36 -18.59
C LYS A 22 11.28 9.57 -17.67
N LEU A 23 10.77 9.48 -16.44
CA LEU A 23 10.77 10.59 -15.49
C LEU A 23 12.19 11.06 -15.15
N LEU A 24 13.14 10.14 -14.96
CA LEU A 24 14.55 10.46 -14.71
C LEU A 24 15.21 11.17 -15.90
N ARG A 25 14.87 10.82 -17.14
CA ARG A 25 15.47 11.44 -18.34
C ARG A 25 14.82 12.77 -18.70
N GLU A 26 13.49 12.82 -18.72
CA GLU A 26 12.72 14.01 -19.08
C GLU A 26 12.94 15.15 -18.08
N ASN A 27 13.02 14.83 -16.78
CA ASN A 27 13.20 15.81 -15.72
C ASN A 27 14.63 15.81 -15.13
N ALA A 28 15.62 15.31 -15.87
CA ALA A 28 16.99 15.11 -15.36
C ALA A 28 17.59 16.36 -14.71
N SER A 29 17.45 17.53 -15.34
CA SER A 29 17.98 18.80 -14.83
C SER A 29 17.31 19.22 -13.52
N TRP A 30 15.98 19.14 -13.47
CA TRP A 30 15.16 19.48 -12.30
C TRP A 30 15.43 18.56 -11.11
N ILE A 31 15.47 17.25 -11.37
CA ILE A 31 15.74 16.24 -10.34
C ILE A 31 17.15 16.43 -9.80
N SER A 32 18.15 16.58 -10.68
CA SER A 32 19.55 16.76 -10.24
C SER A 32 19.73 18.00 -9.37
N GLN A 33 19.09 19.11 -9.74
CA GLN A 33 19.16 20.35 -8.96
C GLN A 33 18.56 20.19 -7.55
N ARG A 34 17.49 19.40 -7.40
CA ARG A 34 16.82 19.17 -6.11
C ARG A 34 17.42 18.04 -5.28
N ALA A 35 18.08 17.10 -5.93
CA ALA A 35 18.77 15.98 -5.31
C ALA A 35 20.17 16.39 -4.81
N GLY A 36 20.82 17.34 -5.50
CA GLY A 36 22.19 17.79 -5.23
C GLY A 36 23.21 17.22 -6.22
N ASN A 37 22.96 15.99 -6.71
CA ASN A 37 23.80 15.29 -7.70
C ASN A 37 23.00 14.81 -8.92
N LYS A 38 23.74 14.54 -10.00
CA LYS A 38 23.17 13.93 -11.20
C LYS A 38 22.88 12.45 -10.96
N LEU A 39 21.65 12.02 -11.24
CA LEU A 39 21.30 10.59 -11.25
C LEU A 39 21.43 10.03 -12.67
N VAL A 40 22.14 8.90 -12.81
CA VAL A 40 22.43 8.28 -14.10
C VAL A 40 22.06 6.80 -14.04
N ILE A 41 21.25 6.33 -14.99
CA ILE A 41 20.99 4.90 -15.13
C ILE A 41 22.23 4.27 -15.76
N LYS A 42 22.81 3.30 -15.07
CA LYS A 42 24.05 2.61 -15.49
C LYS A 42 23.75 1.22 -16.01
N LYS A 43 22.80 0.56 -15.35
CA LYS A 43 22.37 -0.80 -15.69
C LYS A 43 20.86 -0.94 -15.65
N VAL A 44 20.31 -1.69 -16.59
CA VAL A 44 18.90 -2.07 -16.66
C VAL A 44 18.82 -3.58 -16.84
N LEU A 45 18.23 -4.26 -15.85
CA LEU A 45 17.93 -5.69 -15.94
C LEU A 45 16.46 -5.85 -16.33
N GLU A 46 16.21 -6.29 -17.56
CA GLU A 46 14.87 -6.58 -18.08
C GLU A 46 14.90 -7.90 -18.86
N ARG A 47 13.85 -8.72 -18.67
CA ARG A 47 13.71 -10.02 -19.34
C ARG A 47 13.48 -9.83 -20.83
N ASP A 48 12.68 -8.84 -21.20
CA ASP A 48 12.45 -8.45 -22.59
C ASP A 48 13.39 -7.32 -23.01
N GLN A 49 14.62 -7.69 -23.38
CA GLN A 49 15.64 -6.73 -23.82
C GLN A 49 15.23 -5.98 -25.09
N GLU A 50 14.45 -6.60 -26.00
CA GLU A 50 13.99 -5.93 -27.22
C GLU A 50 13.05 -4.77 -26.89
N LYS A 51 12.11 -4.99 -25.97
CA LYS A 51 11.24 -3.92 -25.44
C LYS A 51 12.07 -2.80 -24.81
N ALA A 52 13.12 -3.13 -24.06
CA ALA A 52 13.98 -2.12 -23.46
C ALA A 52 14.71 -1.27 -24.51
N LEU A 53 15.24 -1.88 -25.57
CA LEU A 53 15.85 -1.17 -26.71
C LEU A 53 14.84 -0.27 -27.42
N GLN A 54 13.60 -0.75 -27.64
CA GLN A 54 12.53 0.04 -28.25
C GLN A 54 12.12 1.26 -27.39
N LEU A 55 12.24 1.16 -26.07
CA LEU A 55 12.05 2.27 -25.13
C LEU A 55 13.24 3.24 -25.10
N GLY A 56 14.27 2.99 -25.89
CA GLY A 56 15.45 3.83 -26.02
C GLY A 56 16.45 3.66 -24.87
N VAL A 57 16.48 2.48 -24.23
CA VAL A 57 17.59 2.07 -23.36
C VAL A 57 18.79 1.71 -24.25
N PRO A 58 19.97 2.33 -24.06
CA PRO A 58 21.17 1.96 -24.79
C PRO A 58 21.58 0.51 -24.55
N SER A 59 22.09 -0.16 -25.58
CA SER A 59 22.49 -1.58 -25.50
C SER A 59 23.53 -1.88 -24.42
N GLU A 60 24.41 -0.92 -24.15
CA GLU A 60 25.49 -0.99 -23.17
C GLU A 60 25.01 -0.85 -21.71
N GLU A 61 23.82 -0.27 -21.51
CA GLU A 61 23.16 -0.18 -20.21
C GLU A 61 22.36 -1.46 -19.90
N LEU A 62 22.11 -2.34 -20.87
CA LEU A 62 21.40 -3.59 -20.61
C LEU A 62 22.30 -4.59 -19.87
N ALA A 63 21.77 -5.10 -18.75
CA ALA A 63 22.40 -6.16 -17.98
C ALA A 63 21.82 -7.52 -18.39
N ASN A 64 22.68 -8.52 -18.59
CA ASN A 64 22.23 -9.89 -18.92
C ASN A 64 21.83 -10.70 -17.69
N ASN A 65 22.34 -10.32 -16.52
CA ASN A 65 22.06 -10.97 -15.25
C ASN A 65 22.18 -9.94 -14.12
N ILE A 66 21.67 -10.32 -12.94
CA ILE A 66 21.69 -9.47 -11.76
C ILE A 66 23.11 -9.11 -11.31
N GLU A 67 24.09 -9.97 -11.56
CA GLU A 67 25.44 -9.76 -11.06
C GLU A 67 26.18 -8.65 -11.80
N GLU A 68 25.84 -8.42 -13.07
CA GLU A 68 26.28 -7.23 -13.81
C GLU A 68 25.76 -5.91 -13.18
N VAL A 69 24.69 -5.96 -12.38
CA VAL A 69 24.20 -4.80 -11.61
C VAL A 69 24.84 -4.74 -10.23
N LEU A 70 24.89 -5.87 -9.52
CA LEU A 70 25.35 -5.92 -8.13
C LEU A 70 26.86 -5.86 -7.96
N ALA A 71 27.65 -6.27 -8.97
CA ALA A 71 29.10 -6.17 -8.94
C ALA A 71 29.63 -4.84 -9.50
N ASP A 72 28.79 -4.06 -10.20
CA ASP A 72 29.21 -2.81 -10.82
C ASP A 72 29.49 -1.73 -9.75
N PRO A 73 30.75 -1.24 -9.62
CA PRO A 73 31.08 -0.19 -8.66
C PRO A 73 30.49 1.17 -9.04
N GLU A 74 30.05 1.36 -10.29
CA GLU A 74 29.36 2.57 -10.72
C GLU A 74 27.87 2.58 -10.32
N VAL A 75 27.32 1.47 -9.81
CA VAL A 75 25.94 1.41 -9.31
C VAL A 75 25.91 1.56 -7.79
N GLN A 76 25.43 2.69 -7.28
CA GLN A 76 25.29 2.93 -5.84
C GLN A 76 23.87 2.64 -5.34
N ILE A 77 22.86 2.81 -6.20
CA ILE A 77 21.45 2.59 -5.85
C ILE A 77 20.84 1.56 -6.80
N VAL A 78 20.14 0.57 -6.24
CA VAL A 78 19.35 -0.41 -6.97
C VAL A 78 17.87 -0.05 -6.83
N VAL A 79 17.18 0.12 -7.95
CA VAL A 79 15.74 0.35 -8.01
C VAL A 79 15.08 -0.96 -8.40
N GLU A 80 14.35 -1.58 -7.48
CA GLU A 80 13.67 -2.85 -7.69
C GLU A 80 12.19 -2.64 -7.98
N LEU A 81 11.77 -3.06 -9.19
CA LEU A 81 10.41 -2.92 -9.71
C LEU A 81 9.95 -4.22 -10.37
N LEU A 82 10.45 -5.35 -9.89
CA LEU A 82 9.98 -6.66 -10.27
C LEU A 82 8.66 -6.94 -9.53
N GLY A 83 7.81 -7.76 -10.15
CA GLY A 83 6.62 -8.30 -9.50
C GLY A 83 6.94 -9.60 -8.77
N GLY A 84 6.16 -9.90 -7.72
CA GLY A 84 6.24 -11.17 -7.00
C GLY A 84 7.35 -11.25 -5.95
N MET A 85 7.48 -12.41 -5.31
CA MET A 85 8.37 -12.60 -4.16
C MET A 85 9.82 -12.89 -4.57
N GLU A 86 10.02 -13.88 -5.46
CA GLU A 86 11.33 -14.25 -5.99
C GLU A 86 11.34 -14.04 -7.51
N PRO A 87 12.45 -13.55 -8.09
CA PRO A 87 13.77 -13.34 -7.45
C PRO A 87 13.93 -11.99 -6.72
N ALA A 88 12.86 -11.19 -6.61
CA ALA A 88 12.90 -9.83 -6.09
C ALA A 88 13.52 -9.74 -4.67
N ARG A 89 13.05 -10.57 -3.74
CA ARG A 89 13.58 -10.63 -2.37
C ARG A 89 15.08 -10.89 -2.36
N THR A 90 15.55 -11.92 -3.07
CA THR A 90 16.97 -12.27 -3.14
C THR A 90 17.79 -11.08 -3.66
N TYR A 91 17.33 -10.43 -4.73
CA TYR A 91 18.05 -9.30 -5.32
C TYR A 91 18.12 -8.07 -4.42
N ILE A 92 17.03 -7.77 -3.69
CA ILE A 92 17.01 -6.67 -2.71
C ILE A 92 17.99 -6.98 -1.58
N HIS A 93 17.90 -8.17 -1.00
CA HIS A 93 18.75 -8.60 0.11
C HIS A 93 20.25 -8.53 -0.27
N ASP A 94 20.61 -9.06 -1.44
CA ASP A 94 22.00 -9.09 -1.89
C ASP A 94 22.53 -7.70 -2.22
N ALA A 95 21.71 -6.81 -2.79
CA ALA A 95 22.08 -5.41 -3.01
C ALA A 95 22.41 -4.71 -1.69
N LEU A 96 21.50 -4.81 -0.71
CA LEU A 96 21.66 -4.21 0.61
C LEU A 96 22.90 -4.75 1.32
N SER A 97 23.10 -6.07 1.32
CA SER A 97 24.24 -6.74 1.96
C SER A 97 25.59 -6.32 1.37
N ARG A 98 25.62 -5.87 0.12
CA ARG A 98 26.81 -5.34 -0.57
C ARG A 98 26.99 -3.82 -0.40
N GLY A 99 26.17 -3.18 0.43
CA GLY A 99 26.21 -1.75 0.67
C GLY A 99 25.64 -0.89 -0.45
N LYS A 100 24.82 -1.48 -1.35
CA LYS A 100 24.06 -0.71 -2.32
C LYS A 100 22.72 -0.31 -1.70
N HIS A 101 22.35 0.95 -1.82
CA HIS A 101 21.03 1.40 -1.38
C HIS A 101 19.94 0.81 -2.26
N VAL A 102 18.75 0.59 -1.72
CA VAL A 102 17.62 0.03 -2.46
C VAL A 102 16.39 0.93 -2.37
N VAL A 103 15.75 1.15 -3.51
CA VAL A 103 14.38 1.66 -3.61
C VAL A 103 13.51 0.57 -4.20
N THR A 104 12.40 0.21 -3.56
CA THR A 104 11.48 -0.82 -4.07
C THR A 104 10.01 -0.38 -4.04
N ALA A 105 9.23 -0.82 -5.01
CA ALA A 105 7.76 -0.71 -4.99
C ALA A 105 7.07 -2.03 -4.57
N ASN A 106 7.84 -3.05 -4.19
CA ASN A 106 7.36 -4.40 -3.98
C ASN A 106 6.81 -4.61 -2.57
N LYS A 107 5.52 -4.28 -2.40
CA LYS A 107 4.76 -4.47 -1.16
C LYS A 107 4.75 -5.93 -0.67
N ASP A 108 4.86 -6.91 -1.56
CA ASP A 108 4.75 -8.33 -1.22
C ASP A 108 6.01 -8.75 -0.44
N VAL A 109 7.18 -8.37 -0.96
CA VAL A 109 8.46 -8.58 -0.29
C VAL A 109 8.56 -7.75 0.99
N VAL A 110 8.26 -6.45 0.94
CA VAL A 110 8.42 -5.56 2.11
C VAL A 110 7.53 -5.97 3.28
N SER A 111 6.26 -6.32 3.02
CA SER A 111 5.33 -6.72 4.09
C SER A 111 5.69 -8.06 4.73
N THR A 112 6.30 -8.98 3.97
CA THR A 112 6.59 -10.35 4.45
C THR A 112 8.00 -10.47 5.01
N HIS A 113 8.99 -9.89 4.33
CA HIS A 113 10.42 -10.04 4.60
C HIS A 113 11.07 -8.75 5.11
N GLY A 114 10.28 -7.74 5.49
CA GLY A 114 10.81 -6.45 5.93
C GLY A 114 11.88 -6.55 7.01
N LYS A 115 11.73 -7.44 8.01
CA LYS A 115 12.73 -7.65 9.07
C LYS A 115 14.10 -8.02 8.49
N GLU A 116 14.14 -9.08 7.70
CA GLU A 116 15.35 -9.58 7.02
C GLU A 116 15.99 -8.50 6.15
N LEU A 117 15.18 -7.73 5.41
CA LEU A 117 15.71 -6.67 4.54
C LEU A 117 16.30 -5.50 5.33
N PHE A 118 15.68 -5.07 6.43
CA PHE A 118 16.25 -4.02 7.27
C PHE A 118 17.53 -4.49 7.97
N GLU A 119 17.58 -5.74 8.44
CA GLU A 119 18.80 -6.33 9.01
C GLU A 119 19.95 -6.37 7.97
N ALA A 120 19.66 -6.72 6.71
CA ALA A 120 20.62 -6.67 5.61
C ALA A 120 21.07 -5.23 5.29
N ALA A 121 20.13 -4.26 5.30
CA ALA A 121 20.43 -2.85 5.09
C ALA A 121 21.38 -2.31 6.17
N ASP A 122 21.12 -2.62 7.44
CA ASP A 122 21.97 -2.21 8.56
C ASP A 122 23.36 -2.85 8.47
N ALA A 123 23.44 -4.15 8.14
CA ALA A 123 24.71 -4.86 7.99
C ALA A 123 25.56 -4.31 6.85
N GLY A 124 24.93 -3.99 5.71
CA GLY A 124 25.60 -3.39 4.54
C GLY A 124 25.83 -1.89 4.66
N LYS A 125 25.29 -1.23 5.69
CA LYS A 125 25.25 0.24 5.81
C LYS A 125 24.61 0.88 4.56
N ALA A 126 23.48 0.33 4.16
CA ALA A 126 22.69 0.78 3.02
C ALA A 126 21.34 1.33 3.49
N ASP A 127 20.71 2.12 2.64
CA ASP A 127 19.35 2.60 2.87
C ASP A 127 18.35 1.70 2.14
N LEU A 128 17.20 1.45 2.77
CA LEU A 128 16.05 0.81 2.14
C LEU A 128 14.84 1.75 2.16
N TYR A 129 14.43 2.21 0.97
CA TYR A 129 13.26 3.05 0.76
C TYR A 129 12.19 2.31 -0.04
N PHE A 130 10.92 2.57 0.29
CA PHE A 130 9.80 1.80 -0.25
C PHE A 130 8.49 2.60 -0.28
N GLU A 131 8.53 3.92 -0.43
CA GLU A 131 7.34 4.79 -0.49
C GLU A 131 6.35 4.28 -1.55
N ALA A 132 6.86 3.89 -2.71
CA ALA A 132 6.09 3.38 -3.83
C ALA A 132 5.32 2.08 -3.57
N SER A 133 5.61 1.37 -2.46
CA SER A 133 4.93 0.12 -2.10
C SER A 133 3.50 0.33 -1.55
N VAL A 134 3.20 1.52 -1.01
CA VAL A 134 1.88 1.84 -0.46
C VAL A 134 1.42 3.21 -0.96
N GLY A 135 0.17 3.30 -1.40
CA GLY A 135 -0.41 4.59 -1.78
C GLY A 135 0.02 5.13 -3.14
N GLY A 136 0.87 4.42 -3.89
CA GLY A 136 1.25 4.79 -5.25
C GLY A 136 2.05 6.10 -5.28
N GLY A 137 1.38 7.21 -5.62
CA GLY A 137 1.97 8.56 -5.57
C GLY A 137 1.68 9.33 -4.27
N ILE A 138 0.92 8.76 -3.34
CA ILE A 138 0.59 9.38 -2.06
C ILE A 138 1.79 9.22 -1.10
N PRO A 139 2.41 10.30 -0.60
CA PRO A 139 3.63 10.23 0.23
C PRO A 139 3.29 9.89 1.69
N ILE A 140 2.89 8.65 1.94
CA ILE A 140 2.34 8.22 3.23
C ILE A 140 3.40 7.63 4.15
N ILE A 141 4.36 6.88 3.63
CA ILE A 141 5.42 6.25 4.42
C ILE A 141 6.32 7.33 5.03
N ARG A 142 6.73 8.30 4.22
CA ARG A 142 7.49 9.45 4.69
C ARG A 142 6.69 10.33 5.64
N ALA A 143 5.40 10.55 5.36
CA ALA A 143 4.55 11.32 6.28
C ALA A 143 4.51 10.65 7.67
N LEU A 144 4.32 9.33 7.74
CA LEU A 144 4.31 8.59 9.00
C LEU A 144 5.68 8.56 9.69
N LYS A 145 6.76 8.34 8.96
CA LYS A 145 8.11 8.22 9.54
C LYS A 145 8.75 9.56 9.94
N GLU A 146 8.43 10.64 9.23
CA GLU A 146 9.05 11.96 9.45
C GLU A 146 8.05 12.97 9.99
N SER A 147 7.15 13.45 9.14
CA SER A 147 6.26 14.57 9.46
C SER A 147 5.37 14.31 10.66
N LEU A 148 4.96 13.05 10.84
CA LEU A 148 4.12 12.59 11.93
C LEU A 148 4.90 11.86 13.03
N GLY A 149 6.22 11.75 12.93
CA GLY A 149 7.05 11.00 13.90
C GLY A 149 7.03 11.53 15.34
N ALA A 150 6.50 12.74 15.56
CA ALA A 150 6.28 13.31 16.89
C ALA A 150 4.91 12.95 17.51
N ASN A 151 4.05 12.22 16.79
CA ASN A 151 2.69 11.87 17.24
C ASN A 151 2.63 10.40 17.64
N LYS A 152 1.84 10.10 18.67
CA LYS A 152 1.34 8.75 18.88
C LYS A 152 0.16 8.53 17.93
N ILE A 153 0.35 7.66 16.95
CA ILE A 153 -0.71 7.33 15.99
C ILE A 153 -1.73 6.44 16.68
N GLU A 154 -3.00 6.83 16.67
CA GLU A 154 -4.09 6.07 17.30
C GLU A 154 -4.76 5.14 16.29
N ASN A 155 -4.98 5.62 15.06
CA ASN A 155 -5.58 4.84 14.00
C ASN A 155 -5.12 5.25 12.60
N VAL A 156 -5.09 4.27 11.71
CA VAL A 156 -4.86 4.39 10.28
C VAL A 156 -6.00 3.68 9.56
N ILE A 157 -6.76 4.42 8.76
CA ILE A 157 -7.89 3.90 7.98
C ILE A 157 -7.65 4.21 6.51
N GLY A 158 -7.59 3.18 5.67
CA GLY A 158 -7.21 3.28 4.27
C GLY A 158 -8.27 2.75 3.31
N ILE A 159 -8.53 3.51 2.25
CA ILE A 159 -8.99 2.97 0.97
C ILE A 159 -7.74 2.84 0.11
N VAL A 160 -7.13 1.65 0.13
CA VAL A 160 -5.79 1.41 -0.43
C VAL A 160 -5.79 0.54 -1.69
N ASN A 161 -6.96 0.15 -2.19
CA ASN A 161 -7.13 -0.63 -3.40
C ASN A 161 -8.11 0.04 -4.38
N GLY A 162 -7.61 0.48 -5.53
CA GLY A 162 -8.39 1.25 -6.51
C GLY A 162 -9.45 0.42 -7.21
N THR A 163 -9.18 -0.86 -7.49
CA THR A 163 -10.10 -1.78 -8.18
C THR A 163 -11.37 -2.03 -7.37
N THR A 164 -11.23 -2.39 -6.10
CA THR A 164 -12.37 -2.59 -5.19
C THR A 164 -13.13 -1.29 -4.91
N ASN A 165 -12.43 -0.16 -4.76
CA ASN A 165 -13.10 1.13 -4.59
C ASN A 165 -13.88 1.54 -5.84
N TYR A 166 -13.35 1.27 -7.04
CA TYR A 166 -14.05 1.49 -8.30
C TYR A 166 -15.31 0.63 -8.39
N ILE A 167 -15.19 -0.67 -8.08
CA ILE A 167 -16.32 -1.60 -8.09
C ILE A 167 -17.43 -1.13 -7.14
N LEU A 168 -17.11 -0.89 -5.88
CA LEU A 168 -18.08 -0.44 -4.88
C LEU A 168 -18.68 0.93 -5.21
N THR A 169 -17.90 1.84 -5.80
CA THR A 169 -18.40 3.14 -6.28
C THR A 169 -19.47 2.93 -7.36
N ARG A 170 -19.19 2.13 -8.40
CA ARG A 170 -20.14 1.87 -9.49
C ARG A 170 -21.37 1.11 -9.03
N MET A 171 -21.21 0.07 -8.21
CA MET A 171 -22.35 -0.62 -7.61
C MET A 171 -23.25 0.36 -6.84
N SER A 172 -22.65 1.31 -6.12
CA SER A 172 -23.39 2.32 -5.34
C SER A 172 -24.08 3.39 -6.19
N GLU A 173 -23.46 3.85 -7.27
CA GLU A 173 -23.99 4.95 -8.10
C GLU A 173 -24.99 4.44 -9.15
N GLU A 174 -24.74 3.27 -9.72
CA GLU A 174 -25.54 2.71 -10.81
C GLU A 174 -26.55 1.65 -10.32
N ASN A 175 -26.48 1.25 -9.04
CA ASN A 175 -27.33 0.21 -8.44
C ASN A 175 -27.33 -1.11 -9.24
N ILE A 176 -26.13 -1.56 -9.62
CA ILE A 176 -25.87 -2.78 -10.39
C ILE A 176 -25.07 -3.79 -9.57
N GLY A 177 -25.22 -5.08 -9.90
CA GLY A 177 -24.60 -6.18 -9.16
C GLY A 177 -23.09 -6.29 -9.36
N PHE A 178 -22.42 -6.91 -8.37
CA PHE A 178 -20.96 -7.09 -8.32
C PHE A 178 -20.38 -7.71 -9.59
N SER A 179 -20.95 -8.82 -10.07
CA SER A 179 -20.43 -9.56 -11.23
C SER A 179 -20.43 -8.72 -12.51
N THR A 180 -21.48 -7.94 -12.73
CA THR A 180 -21.58 -7.04 -13.89
C THR A 180 -20.54 -5.93 -13.83
N VAL A 181 -20.31 -5.34 -12.65
CA VAL A 181 -19.30 -4.29 -12.47
C VAL A 181 -17.89 -4.85 -12.61
N LEU A 182 -17.62 -6.04 -12.07
CA LEU A 182 -16.33 -6.69 -12.19
C LEU A 182 -15.97 -6.93 -13.65
N GLN A 183 -16.91 -7.46 -14.44
CA GLN A 183 -16.68 -7.66 -15.88
C GLN A 183 -16.39 -6.33 -16.58
N ALA A 184 -17.17 -5.29 -16.31
CA ALA A 184 -16.94 -3.97 -16.89
C ALA A 184 -15.59 -3.34 -16.45
N ALA A 185 -15.14 -3.63 -15.23
CA ALA A 185 -13.82 -3.21 -14.74
C ALA A 185 -12.69 -3.93 -15.48
N GLN A 186 -12.86 -5.22 -15.78
CA GLN A 186 -11.90 -6.00 -16.58
C GLN A 186 -11.83 -5.50 -18.03
N ASP A 187 -12.98 -5.26 -18.65
CA ASP A 187 -13.05 -4.75 -20.03
C ASP A 187 -12.42 -3.36 -20.17
N ALA A 188 -12.52 -2.53 -19.13
CA ALA A 188 -11.92 -1.21 -19.06
C ALA A 188 -10.44 -1.21 -18.60
N GLY A 189 -9.87 -2.37 -18.24
CA GLY A 189 -8.49 -2.50 -17.78
C GLY A 189 -8.25 -2.01 -16.34
N TYR A 190 -9.29 -1.83 -15.54
CA TYR A 190 -9.19 -1.48 -14.11
C TYR A 190 -9.05 -2.71 -13.20
N ALA A 191 -9.38 -3.91 -13.70
CA ALA A 191 -9.17 -5.18 -13.02
C ALA A 191 -8.44 -6.14 -13.96
N GLU A 192 -7.55 -6.96 -13.40
CA GLU A 192 -6.88 -8.01 -14.17
C GLU A 192 -7.82 -9.20 -14.44
N ALA A 193 -7.40 -10.11 -15.32
CA ALA A 193 -8.14 -11.34 -15.62
C ALA A 193 -8.32 -12.22 -14.38
N ASP A 194 -7.30 -12.27 -13.51
CA ASP A 194 -7.38 -12.83 -12.16
C ASP A 194 -7.35 -11.69 -11.12
N PRO A 195 -8.52 -11.22 -10.64
CA PRO A 195 -8.60 -10.10 -9.73
C PRO A 195 -8.62 -10.53 -8.25
N ILE A 196 -8.32 -11.80 -7.92
CA ILE A 196 -8.48 -12.36 -6.56
C ILE A 196 -7.73 -11.52 -5.52
N ALA A 197 -6.49 -11.11 -5.82
CA ALA A 197 -5.69 -10.30 -4.91
C ALA A 197 -6.36 -8.97 -4.52
N ASP A 198 -7.17 -8.40 -5.41
CA ASP A 198 -7.91 -7.17 -5.18
C ASP A 198 -9.24 -7.45 -4.47
N ILE A 199 -10.10 -8.28 -5.07
CA ILE A 199 -11.50 -8.45 -4.63
C ILE A 199 -11.63 -9.22 -3.32
N GLU A 200 -10.65 -10.07 -2.99
CA GLU A 200 -10.56 -10.75 -1.69
C GLU A 200 -9.74 -9.94 -0.67
N GLY A 201 -9.25 -8.75 -1.01
CA GLY A 201 -8.64 -7.81 -0.06
C GLY A 201 -7.17 -8.07 0.28
N HIS A 202 -6.50 -9.04 -0.33
CA HIS A 202 -5.11 -9.38 -0.04
C HIS A 202 -4.12 -8.26 -0.37
N ASP A 203 -4.35 -7.49 -1.44
CA ASP A 203 -3.55 -6.30 -1.77
C ASP A 203 -3.66 -5.22 -0.68
N ALA A 204 -4.87 -4.97 -0.19
CA ALA A 204 -5.10 -4.04 0.91
C ALA A 204 -4.46 -4.56 2.21
N ALA A 205 -4.47 -5.87 2.45
CA ALA A 205 -3.85 -6.50 3.62
C ALA A 205 -2.34 -6.29 3.67
N ARG A 206 -1.65 -6.45 2.54
CA ARG A 206 -0.20 -6.17 2.45
C ARG A 206 0.13 -4.71 2.70
N LYS A 207 -0.67 -3.79 2.15
CA LYS A 207 -0.49 -2.35 2.33
C LYS A 207 -0.73 -1.91 3.77
N ILE A 208 -1.77 -2.41 4.43
CA ILE A 208 -2.05 -2.06 5.82
C ILE A 208 -1.06 -2.71 6.79
N ALA A 209 -0.52 -3.90 6.50
CA ALA A 209 0.56 -4.49 7.29
C ALA A 209 1.80 -3.58 7.32
N ILE A 210 2.17 -3.00 6.17
CA ILE A 210 3.26 -2.01 6.08
C ILE A 210 2.92 -0.74 6.87
N LEU A 211 1.73 -0.16 6.66
CA LEU A 211 1.31 1.07 7.35
C LEU A 211 1.23 0.88 8.87
N ALA A 212 0.62 -0.21 9.33
CA ALA A 212 0.51 -0.54 10.74
C ALA A 212 1.89 -0.75 11.37
N SER A 213 2.81 -1.39 10.63
CA SER A 213 4.18 -1.59 11.11
C SER A 213 4.94 -0.28 11.36
N ILE A 214 4.64 0.73 10.54
CA ILE A 214 5.24 2.05 10.67
C ILE A 214 4.53 2.86 11.75
N ALA A 215 3.19 2.90 11.72
CA ALA A 215 2.36 3.73 12.58
C ALA A 215 2.47 3.35 14.07
N PHE A 216 2.57 2.06 14.39
CA PHE A 216 2.58 1.56 15.77
C PHE A 216 3.93 1.01 16.21
N ASN A 217 4.98 1.29 15.43
CA ASN A 217 6.34 0.91 15.74
C ASN A 217 6.56 -0.58 16.09
N SER A 218 5.69 -1.47 15.61
CA SER A 218 5.70 -2.92 15.87
C SER A 218 5.66 -3.69 14.56
N ARG A 219 6.13 -4.94 14.51
CA ARG A 219 6.10 -5.69 13.24
C ARG A 219 4.70 -6.27 13.00
N VAL A 220 4.11 -5.92 11.86
CA VAL A 220 2.88 -6.54 11.34
C VAL A 220 3.17 -7.15 9.99
N THR A 221 2.80 -8.42 9.81
CA THR A 221 2.90 -9.14 8.54
C THR A 221 1.51 -9.36 7.94
N PRO A 222 1.40 -9.69 6.64
CA PRO A 222 0.10 -10.00 6.04
C PRO A 222 -0.64 -11.17 6.71
N ALA A 223 0.08 -12.07 7.38
CA ALA A 223 -0.52 -13.20 8.09
C ALA A 223 -1.25 -12.79 9.38
N ASP A 224 -0.89 -11.62 9.93
CA ASP A 224 -1.49 -11.07 11.15
C ASP A 224 -2.76 -10.25 10.84
N VAL A 225 -3.03 -9.98 9.56
CA VAL A 225 -4.18 -9.16 9.13
C VAL A 225 -5.39 -10.04 8.91
N PHE A 226 -6.51 -9.71 9.57
CA PHE A 226 -7.81 -10.30 9.20
C PHE A 226 -8.25 -9.78 7.82
N VAL A 227 -8.70 -10.66 6.93
CA VAL A 227 -9.07 -10.27 5.56
C VAL A 227 -10.45 -10.82 5.18
N GLU A 228 -11.33 -9.94 4.71
CA GLU A 228 -12.59 -10.25 4.05
C GLU A 228 -12.76 -9.39 2.79
N GLY A 229 -13.13 -10.03 1.67
CA GLY A 229 -13.32 -9.39 0.38
C GLY A 229 -14.69 -8.72 0.18
N ILE A 230 -14.89 -8.18 -1.02
CA ILE A 230 -16.14 -7.51 -1.44
C ILE A 230 -17.11 -8.43 -2.20
N THR A 231 -16.76 -9.69 -2.44
CA THR A 231 -17.49 -10.61 -3.32
C THR A 231 -18.90 -10.95 -2.84
N LYS A 232 -19.18 -10.80 -1.54
CA LYS A 232 -20.49 -11.06 -0.93
C LYS A 232 -21.39 -9.82 -0.87
N ILE A 233 -20.92 -8.65 -1.27
CA ILE A 233 -21.69 -7.41 -1.21
C ILE A 233 -22.78 -7.40 -2.29
N THR A 234 -24.01 -7.15 -1.88
CA THR A 234 -25.19 -7.13 -2.77
C THR A 234 -25.72 -5.70 -2.97
N THR A 235 -26.54 -5.50 -4.00
CA THR A 235 -27.22 -4.21 -4.25
C THR A 235 -28.15 -3.84 -3.11
N GLU A 236 -28.79 -4.81 -2.47
CA GLU A 236 -29.64 -4.58 -1.31
C GLU A 236 -28.82 -4.10 -0.10
N ASP A 237 -27.61 -4.62 0.13
CA ASP A 237 -26.74 -4.13 1.21
C ASP A 237 -26.38 -2.66 1.00
N ILE A 238 -26.06 -2.28 -0.23
CA ILE A 238 -25.78 -0.89 -0.62
C ILE A 238 -27.01 0.00 -0.41
N ASN A 239 -28.20 -0.46 -0.80
CA ASN A 239 -29.43 0.29 -0.65
C ASN A 239 -29.78 0.49 0.83
N TYR A 240 -29.64 -0.53 1.67
CA TYR A 240 -29.84 -0.41 3.11
C TYR A 240 -28.77 0.47 3.77
N ALA A 241 -27.50 0.36 3.37
CA ALA A 241 -26.45 1.27 3.84
C ALA A 241 -26.83 2.74 3.56
N ARG A 242 -27.31 3.03 2.34
CA ARG A 242 -27.73 4.37 1.95
C ARG A 242 -28.90 4.89 2.78
N GLU A 243 -29.93 4.07 3.00
CA GLU A 243 -31.07 4.43 3.85
C GLU A 243 -30.67 4.72 5.31
N LEU A 244 -29.66 4.00 5.81
CA LEU A 244 -29.11 4.17 7.16
C LEU A 244 -28.11 5.33 7.28
N GLY A 245 -27.79 6.05 6.20
CA GLY A 245 -26.84 7.17 6.20
C GLY A 245 -25.37 6.77 6.05
N TYR A 246 -25.10 5.59 5.49
CA TYR A 246 -23.77 5.04 5.27
C TYR A 246 -23.48 4.82 3.77
N VAL A 247 -22.20 4.60 3.47
CA VAL A 247 -21.72 4.00 2.21
C VAL A 247 -20.93 2.74 2.55
N ILE A 248 -20.76 1.83 1.58
CA ILE A 248 -19.93 0.65 1.75
C ILE A 248 -18.56 0.90 1.11
N LYS A 249 -17.49 0.65 1.88
CA LYS A 249 -16.10 0.71 1.40
C LYS A 249 -15.34 -0.53 1.87
N LEU A 250 -14.40 -1.01 1.06
CA LEU A 250 -13.37 -1.93 1.55
C LEU A 250 -12.34 -1.10 2.31
N LEU A 251 -12.36 -1.19 3.63
CA LEU A 251 -11.46 -0.43 4.49
C LEU A 251 -10.34 -1.34 4.99
N ALA A 252 -9.11 -0.82 4.92
CA ALA A 252 -7.98 -1.36 5.62
C ALA A 252 -7.77 -0.54 6.90
N ILE A 253 -7.97 -1.15 8.06
CA ILE A 253 -8.02 -0.49 9.36
C ILE A 253 -6.88 -1.05 10.20
N ALA A 254 -6.11 -0.15 10.79
CA ALA A 254 -5.15 -0.46 11.83
C ALA A 254 -5.38 0.50 13.00
N ARG A 255 -5.47 0.00 14.23
CA ARG A 255 -5.72 0.82 15.41
C ARG A 255 -4.98 0.27 16.61
N GLU A 256 -4.38 1.16 17.39
CA GLU A 256 -3.82 0.83 18.70
C GLU A 256 -4.92 0.90 19.76
N CYS A 257 -5.08 -0.18 20.52
CA CYS A 257 -5.96 -0.31 21.66
C CYS A 257 -5.12 -0.64 22.91
N ASN A 258 -5.72 -0.61 24.09
CA ASN A 258 -4.99 -0.92 25.33
C ASN A 258 -4.50 -2.37 25.38
N GLU A 259 -5.20 -3.26 24.67
CA GLU A 259 -4.94 -4.70 24.63
C GLU A 259 -3.93 -5.09 23.54
N GLY A 260 -3.60 -4.19 22.62
CA GLY A 260 -2.74 -4.47 21.47
C GLY A 260 -3.19 -3.75 20.20
N ILE A 261 -2.71 -4.21 19.05
CA ILE A 261 -2.98 -3.61 17.75
C ILE A 261 -4.04 -4.45 17.02
N GLU A 262 -5.15 -3.83 16.61
CA GLU A 262 -6.06 -4.44 15.64
C GLU A 262 -5.61 -4.11 14.21
N VAL A 263 -5.54 -5.12 13.33
CA VAL A 263 -5.26 -4.91 11.90
C VAL A 263 -6.20 -5.78 11.06
N ARG A 264 -7.01 -5.14 10.23
CA ARG A 264 -8.08 -5.81 9.48
C ARG A 264 -8.41 -5.13 8.17
N VAL A 265 -8.84 -5.92 7.19
CA VAL A 265 -9.38 -5.49 5.91
C VAL A 265 -10.74 -6.14 5.74
N HIS A 266 -11.79 -5.35 5.61
CA HIS A 266 -13.13 -5.87 5.33
C HIS A 266 -14.05 -4.78 4.77
N PRO A 267 -15.16 -5.15 4.10
CA PRO A 267 -16.21 -4.21 3.80
C PRO A 267 -16.78 -3.61 5.08
N ALA A 268 -16.97 -2.30 5.10
CA ALA A 268 -17.48 -1.58 6.26
C ALA A 268 -18.50 -0.53 5.85
N PHE A 269 -19.51 -0.36 6.71
CA PHE A 269 -20.42 0.78 6.64
C PHE A 269 -19.67 2.01 7.17
N LEU A 270 -19.44 2.97 6.29
CA LEU A 270 -18.79 4.23 6.61
C LEU A 270 -19.82 5.36 6.57
N PRO A 271 -19.95 6.19 7.63
CA PRO A 271 -20.89 7.31 7.63
C PRO A 271 -20.69 8.21 6.41
N GLN A 272 -21.78 8.67 5.79
CA GLN A 272 -21.71 9.51 4.59
C GLN A 272 -20.97 10.84 4.80
N ASN A 273 -20.92 11.33 6.05
CA ASN A 273 -20.19 12.55 6.42
C ASN A 273 -18.71 12.31 6.75
N HIS A 274 -18.23 11.07 6.77
CA HIS A 274 -16.82 10.78 6.99
C HIS A 274 -16.00 11.15 5.74
N PRO A 275 -14.80 11.76 5.84
CA PRO A 275 -14.01 12.18 4.68
C PRO A 275 -13.75 11.07 3.65
N LEU A 276 -13.43 9.86 4.11
CA LEU A 276 -13.24 8.69 3.23
C LEU A 276 -14.49 8.29 2.41
N ALA A 277 -15.70 8.70 2.80
CA ALA A 277 -16.92 8.37 2.06
C ALA A 277 -16.96 9.05 0.69
N ALA A 278 -16.33 10.23 0.57
CA ALA A 278 -16.24 10.99 -0.68
C ALA A 278 -15.21 10.45 -1.68
N VAL A 279 -14.35 9.51 -1.26
CA VAL A 279 -13.30 8.93 -2.10
C VAL A 279 -13.94 7.95 -3.08
N LYS A 280 -13.86 8.24 -4.37
CA LYS A 280 -14.59 7.51 -5.42
C LYS A 280 -13.67 6.99 -6.52
N GLY A 281 -14.16 6.04 -7.30
CA GLY A 281 -13.47 5.51 -8.46
C GLY A 281 -12.16 4.80 -8.08
N VAL A 282 -11.10 5.04 -8.86
CA VAL A 282 -9.79 4.39 -8.68
C VAL A 282 -8.87 5.11 -7.68
N PHE A 283 -9.37 6.16 -7.02
CA PHE A 283 -8.57 6.93 -6.07
C PHE A 283 -8.45 6.20 -4.73
N ASN A 284 -7.32 6.45 -4.08
CA ASN A 284 -7.00 5.96 -2.75
C ASN A 284 -7.00 7.12 -1.76
N ALA A 285 -7.20 6.79 -0.50
CA ALA A 285 -6.98 7.71 0.60
C ALA A 285 -6.51 6.97 1.85
N ILE A 286 -5.63 7.62 2.61
CA ILE A 286 -5.19 7.15 3.92
C ILE A 286 -5.53 8.25 4.92
N TYR A 287 -6.38 7.91 5.87
CA TYR A 287 -6.81 8.76 6.96
C TYR A 287 -6.08 8.32 8.23
N ILE A 288 -5.48 9.27 8.93
CA ILE A 288 -4.65 9.04 10.12
C ILE A 288 -5.17 9.93 11.25
N CYS A 289 -5.35 9.34 12.43
CA CYS A 289 -5.56 10.07 13.67
C CYS A 289 -4.33 9.93 14.56
N GLY A 290 -3.75 11.05 14.98
CA GLY A 290 -2.70 11.09 15.98
C GLY A 290 -3.09 11.97 17.17
N ASP A 291 -2.51 11.69 18.33
CA ASP A 291 -2.79 12.38 19.59
C ASP A 291 -2.60 13.91 19.54
N ALA A 292 -1.56 14.40 18.85
CA ALA A 292 -1.26 15.83 18.76
C ALA A 292 -1.75 16.49 17.46
N VAL A 293 -1.60 15.83 16.31
CA VAL A 293 -2.02 16.36 14.99
C VAL A 293 -3.53 16.26 14.76
N GLY A 294 -4.21 15.39 15.51
CA GLY A 294 -5.62 15.06 15.26
C GLY A 294 -5.79 14.31 13.94
N GLU A 295 -6.81 14.68 13.18
CA GLU A 295 -7.20 14.00 11.95
C GLU A 295 -6.47 14.56 10.73
N THR A 296 -5.81 13.69 9.96
CA THR A 296 -5.17 14.03 8.68
C THR A 296 -5.58 13.04 7.60
N MET A 297 -5.65 13.50 6.35
CA MET A 297 -6.00 12.64 5.22
C MET A 297 -5.11 12.92 4.02
N PHE A 298 -4.56 11.85 3.46
CA PHE A 298 -3.76 11.87 2.25
C PHE A 298 -4.58 11.23 1.13
N TYR A 299 -4.79 11.95 0.03
CA TYR A 299 -5.66 11.53 -1.08
C TYR A 299 -4.91 11.61 -2.41
N GLY A 300 -5.10 10.61 -3.27
CA GLY A 300 -4.47 10.61 -4.58
C GLY A 300 -4.64 9.30 -5.33
N GLN A 301 -3.89 9.16 -6.43
CA GLN A 301 -3.87 7.92 -7.20
C GLN A 301 -2.99 6.88 -6.50
N GLY A 302 -3.60 5.76 -6.14
CA GLY A 302 -2.95 4.65 -5.42
C GLY A 302 -2.17 3.66 -6.29
N ALA A 303 -2.22 3.84 -7.60
CA ALA A 303 -1.60 3.00 -8.61
C ALA A 303 -1.36 3.80 -9.89
N GLY A 304 -0.65 3.20 -10.84
CA GLY A 304 -0.36 3.79 -12.15
C GLY A 304 1.12 4.12 -12.34
N ALA A 305 1.57 4.12 -13.59
CA ALA A 305 2.98 4.28 -13.96
C ALA A 305 3.61 5.54 -13.36
N MET A 306 3.02 6.71 -13.63
CA MET A 306 3.58 8.00 -13.24
C MET A 306 3.44 8.30 -11.74
N PRO A 307 2.29 8.05 -11.09
CA PRO A 307 2.18 8.20 -9.63
C PRO A 307 3.22 7.36 -8.88
N THR A 308 3.36 6.08 -9.20
CA THR A 308 4.34 5.21 -8.54
C THR A 308 5.78 5.61 -8.88
N ALA A 309 6.05 5.98 -10.14
CA ALA A 309 7.37 6.50 -10.52
C ALA A 309 7.74 7.77 -9.76
N SER A 310 6.76 8.64 -9.46
CA SER A 310 6.97 9.84 -8.64
C SER A 310 7.48 9.50 -7.24
N ALA A 311 6.89 8.48 -6.59
CA ALA A 311 7.35 8.02 -5.28
C ALA A 311 8.75 7.41 -5.33
N VAL A 312 9.02 6.55 -6.32
CA VAL A 312 10.36 5.95 -6.54
C VAL A 312 11.44 7.02 -6.73
N VAL A 313 11.17 8.02 -7.57
CA VAL A 313 12.12 9.14 -7.79
C VAL A 313 12.26 10.00 -6.53
N GLY A 314 11.19 10.21 -5.76
CA GLY A 314 11.27 10.90 -4.47
C GLY A 314 12.18 10.18 -3.45
N ASP A 315 12.18 8.85 -3.45
CA ASP A 315 13.06 8.02 -2.61
C ASP A 315 14.51 8.05 -3.10
N LEU A 316 14.72 7.96 -4.42
CA LEU A 316 16.04 8.15 -5.03
C LEU A 316 16.67 9.48 -4.61
N MET A 317 15.90 10.56 -4.68
CA MET A 317 16.37 11.89 -4.30
C MET A 317 16.77 11.98 -2.82
N GLU A 318 16.09 11.23 -1.93
CA GLU A 318 16.44 11.22 -0.51
C GLU A 318 17.74 10.46 -0.25
N ILE A 319 17.92 9.29 -0.88
CA ILE A 319 19.18 8.53 -0.81
C ILE A 319 20.36 9.38 -1.31
N VAL A 320 20.18 10.15 -2.38
CA VAL A 320 21.23 11.04 -2.89
C VAL A 320 21.63 12.09 -1.83
N ARG A 321 20.67 12.69 -1.14
CA ARG A 321 20.96 13.66 -0.06
C ARG A 321 21.66 13.00 1.14
N ASN A 322 21.29 11.77 1.46
CA ASN A 322 21.95 10.99 2.52
C ASN A 322 23.43 10.77 2.16
N LEU A 323 23.69 10.29 0.94
CA LEU A 323 25.04 10.10 0.41
C LEU A 323 25.88 11.40 0.44
N GLU A 324 25.30 12.53 0.05
CA GLU A 324 26.02 13.82 0.07
C GLU A 324 26.38 14.30 1.47
N SER A 325 25.50 14.05 2.43
CA SER A 325 25.73 14.43 3.84
C SER A 325 26.60 13.42 4.60
N GLY A 326 27.00 12.31 3.96
CA GLY A 326 27.68 11.20 4.63
C GLY A 326 26.79 10.50 5.66
N SER A 327 25.47 10.68 5.55
CA SER A 327 24.48 10.05 6.42
C SER A 327 24.00 8.74 5.81
N ILE A 328 23.73 7.76 6.65
CA ILE A 328 23.14 6.47 6.28
C ILE A 328 22.08 6.16 7.33
N SER A 329 20.99 5.49 6.94
CA SER A 329 19.92 5.03 7.82
C SER A 329 19.23 6.16 8.59
N ARG A 330 18.89 7.26 7.89
CA ARG A 330 18.11 8.37 8.50
C ARG A 330 16.66 7.97 8.79
N LEU A 331 16.14 6.97 8.07
CA LEU A 331 14.82 6.38 8.28
C LEU A 331 14.93 4.87 8.52
N PRO A 332 15.46 4.45 9.68
CA PRO A 332 15.67 3.04 9.98
C PRO A 332 14.34 2.28 10.05
N CYS A 333 14.43 0.99 10.36
CA CYS A 333 13.25 0.22 10.73
C CYS A 333 12.55 0.87 11.93
N SER A 334 11.24 1.10 11.81
CA SER A 334 10.42 1.68 12.88
C SER A 334 9.91 0.63 13.87
N CYS A 335 10.14 -0.66 13.62
CA CYS A 335 9.58 -1.78 14.38
C CYS A 335 10.44 -2.13 15.61
N TYR A 336 10.53 -1.21 16.58
CA TYR A 336 11.32 -1.40 17.81
C TYR A 336 10.47 -1.81 19.03
N LEU A 337 9.14 -1.77 18.91
CA LEU A 337 8.19 -2.33 19.86
C LEU A 337 7.77 -3.75 19.43
N ASP A 338 7.23 -4.50 20.38
CA ASP A 338 6.73 -5.87 20.20
C ASP A 338 5.30 -5.97 20.75
N GLU A 339 4.42 -5.10 20.24
CA GLU A 339 3.01 -5.07 20.64
C GLU A 339 2.25 -6.30 20.10
N GLU A 340 1.30 -6.81 20.90
CA GLU A 340 0.48 -7.96 20.51
C GLU A 340 -0.49 -7.57 19.37
N ILE A 341 -0.54 -8.39 18.31
CA ILE A 341 -1.55 -8.23 17.25
C ILE A 341 -2.79 -9.03 17.61
N LEU A 342 -3.91 -8.33 17.75
CA LEU A 342 -5.18 -8.91 18.18
C LEU A 342 -5.80 -9.77 17.09
N SER A 343 -6.28 -10.95 17.46
CA SER A 343 -7.13 -11.75 16.56
C SER A 343 -8.49 -11.07 16.37
N ILE A 344 -9.16 -11.34 15.25
CA ILE A 344 -10.46 -10.72 14.93
C ILE A 344 -11.53 -10.94 16.01
N GLY A 345 -11.45 -12.04 16.78
CA GLY A 345 -12.38 -12.32 17.88
C GLY A 345 -12.18 -11.45 19.12
N GLN A 346 -11.01 -10.80 19.26
CA GLN A 346 -10.71 -9.86 20.35
C GLN A 346 -11.06 -8.42 19.98
N VAL A 347 -11.30 -8.13 18.69
CA VAL A 347 -11.59 -6.79 18.18
C VAL A 347 -13.02 -6.37 18.51
N SER A 348 -13.19 -5.18 19.07
CA SER A 348 -14.50 -4.58 19.32
C SER A 348 -14.95 -3.74 18.14
N THR A 349 -16.02 -4.17 17.45
CA THR A 349 -16.57 -3.45 16.29
C THR A 349 -18.10 -3.49 16.26
N LYS A 350 -18.70 -2.57 15.51
CA LYS A 350 -20.14 -2.57 15.21
C LYS A 350 -20.43 -3.46 14.01
N TYR A 351 -21.60 -4.07 13.99
CA TYR A 351 -22.06 -4.96 12.93
C TYR A 351 -23.35 -4.46 12.27
N TYR A 352 -23.44 -4.65 10.96
CA TYR A 352 -24.70 -4.67 10.21
C TYR A 352 -25.09 -6.12 9.99
N LEU A 353 -26.31 -6.49 10.41
CA LEU A 353 -26.85 -7.84 10.26
C LEU A 353 -28.08 -7.79 9.36
N ARG A 354 -28.03 -8.54 8.26
CA ARG A 354 -29.18 -8.77 7.36
C ARG A 354 -29.58 -10.23 7.43
N LEU A 355 -30.79 -10.48 7.91
CA LEU A 355 -31.32 -11.83 8.11
C LEU A 355 -32.61 -12.00 7.33
N ILE A 356 -32.75 -13.14 6.63
CA ILE A 356 -34.03 -13.57 6.08
C ILE A 356 -34.71 -14.44 7.12
N VAL A 357 -35.88 -14.00 7.58
CA VAL A 357 -36.61 -14.64 8.68
C VAL A 357 -38.02 -15.00 8.26
N LYS A 358 -38.64 -15.95 8.97
CA LYS A 358 -40.05 -16.28 8.74
C LYS A 358 -40.92 -15.14 9.26
N ASP A 359 -41.93 -14.74 8.51
CA ASP A 359 -42.89 -13.73 8.96
C ASP A 359 -43.88 -14.34 9.98
N LYS A 360 -43.49 -14.31 11.25
CA LYS A 360 -44.29 -14.79 12.39
C LYS A 360 -44.02 -13.96 13.64
N PRO A 361 -45.03 -13.77 14.52
CA PRO A 361 -44.82 -13.17 15.84
C PRO A 361 -43.73 -13.88 16.64
N GLY A 362 -42.93 -13.11 17.40
CA GLY A 362 -41.89 -13.63 18.30
C GLY A 362 -40.51 -13.81 17.67
N VAL A 363 -40.36 -13.73 16.34
CA VAL A 363 -39.06 -13.85 15.67
C VAL A 363 -38.09 -12.76 16.12
N MET A 364 -38.56 -11.51 16.17
CA MET A 364 -37.73 -10.38 16.63
C MET A 364 -37.30 -10.56 18.09
N ALA A 365 -38.23 -10.97 18.97
CA ALA A 365 -37.92 -11.26 20.38
C ALA A 365 -36.86 -12.36 20.53
N SER A 366 -36.86 -13.35 19.64
CA SER A 366 -35.86 -14.43 19.64
C SER A 366 -34.49 -13.90 19.24
N ILE A 367 -34.41 -13.08 18.19
CA ILE A 367 -33.16 -12.47 17.71
C ILE A 367 -32.59 -11.53 18.77
N THR A 368 -33.39 -10.60 19.28
CA THR A 368 -32.95 -9.63 20.29
C THR A 368 -32.61 -10.30 21.61
N GLY A 369 -33.32 -11.38 21.98
CA GLY A 369 -33.00 -12.20 23.14
C GLY A 369 -31.62 -12.86 23.03
N ILE A 370 -31.28 -13.44 21.87
CA ILE A 370 -29.94 -14.01 21.63
C ILE A 370 -28.86 -12.92 21.71
N LEU A 371 -29.05 -11.79 21.02
CA LEU A 371 -28.08 -10.68 21.07
C LEU A 371 -27.88 -10.17 22.51
N GLY A 372 -28.96 -10.00 23.28
CA GLY A 372 -28.92 -9.59 24.68
C GLY A 372 -28.17 -10.59 25.58
N ASN A 373 -28.38 -11.90 25.38
CA ASN A 373 -27.65 -12.94 26.11
C ASN A 373 -26.13 -12.89 25.86
N HIS A 374 -25.71 -12.39 24.69
CA HIS A 374 -24.31 -12.14 24.33
C HIS A 374 -23.86 -10.70 24.60
N GLN A 375 -24.65 -9.91 25.36
CA GLN A 375 -24.35 -8.52 25.71
C GLN A 375 -24.18 -7.58 24.49
N VAL A 376 -24.80 -7.91 23.37
CA VAL A 376 -24.77 -7.09 22.15
C VAL A 376 -25.96 -6.12 22.17
N SER A 377 -25.66 -4.83 22.27
CA SER A 377 -26.67 -3.76 22.18
C SER A 377 -27.06 -3.48 20.72
N ILE A 378 -28.34 -3.17 20.49
CA ILE A 378 -28.88 -2.88 19.15
C ILE A 378 -28.93 -1.36 18.95
N GLY A 379 -28.26 -0.85 17.92
CA GLY A 379 -28.28 0.58 17.59
C GLY A 379 -29.49 0.99 16.75
N SER A 380 -29.88 0.19 15.77
CA SER A 380 -31.05 0.41 14.90
C SER A 380 -31.55 -0.93 14.35
N MET A 381 -32.83 -1.00 13.99
CA MET A 381 -33.48 -2.20 13.48
C MET A 381 -34.60 -1.83 12.51
N ILE A 382 -34.58 -2.43 11.33
CA ILE A 382 -35.58 -2.24 10.28
C ILE A 382 -36.04 -3.63 9.82
N GLN A 383 -37.36 -3.83 9.73
CA GLN A 383 -37.97 -5.02 9.15
C GLN A 383 -38.75 -4.59 7.90
N LYS A 384 -38.47 -5.23 6.76
CA LYS A 384 -39.16 -4.99 5.48
C LYS A 384 -39.69 -6.28 4.90
#